data_AF-A0A3B0IR60-F1
#
_entry.id   AF-A0A3B0IR60-F1
#
_cell.length_a   1.000
_cell.length_b   1.000
_cell.length_c   1.000
_cell.angle_alpha   90.00
_cell.angle_beta   90.00
_cell.angle_gamma   90.00
#
_symmetry.space_group_name_H-M   'P 1'
#
loop_
_entity.id
_entity.type
_entity.pdbx_description
1 polymer ?
#
loop_
_entity_poly.entity_id
_entity_poly.type
_entity_poly.pdbx_seq_one_letter_code
_entity_poly.pdbx_strand_id
1 'polypeptide(L)'
;MLSEIIYWYRPSEIRDESTGELKGWRKRFQSDKLQRSYQSFADQFGFTKREVTDALKRLKSHGIITLELRTINTSTGACSNVLFIESVPARIDEITNSRQFTDNQLESESVYVTPPTLKRKTYTETTT
;
A
#
# COMPACT_ATOMS: atom_id res chain seq x y z
N MET A 1 9.68 -3.09 6.62
CA MET A 1 10.51 -2.54 5.51
C MET A 1 9.68 -2.22 4.27
N LEU A 2 9.09 -3.20 3.57
CA LEU A 2 8.33 -2.92 2.34
C LEU A 2 7.15 -1.96 2.55
N SER A 3 6.40 -2.13 3.65
CA SER A 3 5.27 -1.27 4.03
C SER A 3 5.63 0.22 4.11
N GLU A 4 6.81 0.54 4.62
CA GLU A 4 7.30 1.92 4.71
C GLU A 4 7.53 2.52 3.34
N ILE A 5 8.18 1.77 2.45
CA ILE A 5 8.42 2.23 1.07
C ILE A 5 7.07 2.48 0.40
N ILE A 6 6.13 1.54 0.49
CA ILE A 6 4.78 1.67 -0.07
C ILE A 6 4.04 2.89 0.50
N TYR A 7 4.17 3.16 1.80
CA TYR A 7 3.53 4.31 2.45
C TYR A 7 3.92 5.64 1.78
N TRP A 8 5.20 5.82 1.44
CA TRP A 8 5.68 7.02 0.75
C TRP A 8 5.16 7.14 -0.69
N TYR A 9 4.97 6.01 -1.37
CA TYR A 9 4.40 5.96 -2.72
C TYR A 9 2.87 6.07 -2.74
N ARG A 10 2.19 5.82 -1.60
CA ARG A 10 0.75 6.02 -1.50
C ARG A 10 0.43 7.53 -1.56
N PRO A 11 -0.41 7.98 -2.51
CA PRO A 11 -0.78 9.38 -2.59
C PRO A 11 -1.52 9.82 -1.32
N SER A 12 -1.33 11.07 -0.92
CA SER A 12 -2.07 11.68 0.18
C SER A 12 -3.20 12.52 -0.39
N GLU A 13 -4.40 12.34 0.14
CA GLU A 13 -5.52 13.24 -0.12
C GLU A 13 -5.20 14.62 0.46
N ILE A 14 -5.45 15.67 -0.33
CA ILE A 14 -5.52 17.04 0.14
C ILE A 14 -7.00 17.39 0.24
N ARG A 15 -7.44 17.74 1.44
CA ARG A 15 -8.78 18.27 1.67
C ARG A 15 -8.69 19.75 1.99
N ASP A 16 -9.67 20.51 1.53
CA ASP A 16 -9.79 21.90 1.96
C ASP A 16 -10.20 21.92 3.43
N GLU A 17 -9.44 22.64 4.26
CA GLU A 17 -9.66 22.72 5.71
C GLU A 17 -10.99 23.40 6.05
N SER A 18 -11.48 24.25 5.15
CA SER A 18 -12.70 25.05 5.36
C SER A 18 -13.97 24.36 4.88
N THR A 19 -13.94 23.68 3.73
CA THR A 19 -15.13 23.03 3.13
C THR A 19 -15.14 21.51 3.30
N GLY A 20 -14.01 20.90 3.67
CA GLY A 20 -13.87 19.44 3.75
C GLY A 20 -13.85 18.74 2.38
N GLU A 21 -13.91 19.49 1.29
CA GLU A 21 -13.95 18.96 -0.07
C GLU A 21 -12.58 18.40 -0.49
N LEU A 22 -12.59 17.34 -1.29
CA LEU A 22 -11.39 16.72 -1.83
C LEU A 22 -10.82 17.61 -2.94
N LYS A 23 -9.72 18.29 -2.62
CA LYS A 23 -9.06 19.27 -3.50
C LYS A 23 -8.12 18.60 -4.51
N GLY A 24 -7.62 17.41 -4.17
CA GLY A 24 -6.79 16.60 -5.06
C GLY A 24 -5.86 15.65 -4.33
N TRP A 25 -4.84 15.17 -5.05
CA TRP A 25 -3.86 14.21 -4.55
C TRP A 25 -2.46 14.82 -4.60
N ARG A 26 -1.67 14.59 -3.55
CA ARG A 26 -0.24 14.95 -3.54
C ARG A 26 0.65 13.74 -3.32
N LYS A 27 1.83 13.79 -3.94
CA LYS A 27 2.95 12.93 -3.62
C LYS A 27 3.54 13.33 -2.28
N ARG A 28 4.01 12.35 -1.49
CA ARG A 28 4.57 12.58 -0.14
C ARG A 28 6.06 12.99 -0.16
N PHE A 29 6.70 12.96 -1.34
CA PHE A 29 8.11 13.32 -1.51
C PHE A 29 8.32 14.05 -2.84
N GLN A 30 9.36 14.89 -2.90
CA GLN A 30 9.58 15.83 -4.00
C GLN A 30 10.25 15.19 -5.23
N SER A 31 11.23 14.31 -5.02
CA SER A 31 12.05 13.72 -6.08
C SER A 31 11.30 12.69 -6.92
N ASP A 32 11.88 12.21 -8.02
CA ASP A 32 11.32 11.14 -8.86
C ASP A 32 11.11 9.85 -8.04
N LYS A 33 12.16 9.43 -7.33
CA LYS A 33 12.20 8.24 -6.47
C LYS A 33 12.36 8.62 -5.01
N LEU A 34 11.99 7.72 -4.11
CA LEU A 34 12.11 7.95 -2.67
C LEU A 34 13.59 8.06 -2.29
N GLN A 35 14.01 9.27 -1.92
CA GLN A 35 15.35 9.54 -1.44
C GLN A 35 15.42 9.29 0.05
N ARG A 36 16.15 8.25 0.49
CA ARG A 36 16.29 7.95 1.92
C ARG A 36 17.55 7.14 2.20
N SER A 37 18.27 7.47 3.27
CA SER A 37 19.50 6.77 3.64
C SER A 37 19.22 5.48 4.42
N TYR A 38 20.13 4.50 4.33
CA TYR A 38 20.08 3.29 5.16
C TYR A 38 20.03 3.59 6.66
N GLN A 39 20.71 4.66 7.09
CA GLN A 39 20.73 5.06 8.50
C GLN A 39 19.36 5.57 8.94
N SER A 40 18.67 6.37 8.13
CA SER A 40 17.32 6.85 8.46
C SER A 40 16.33 5.71 8.66
N PHE A 41 16.47 4.63 7.88
CA PHE A 41 15.69 3.41 8.07
C PHE A 41 16.08 2.66 9.36
N ALA A 42 17.38 2.57 9.65
CA ALA A 42 17.88 1.95 10.89
C ALA A 42 17.31 2.66 12.12
N ASP A 43 17.37 3.99 12.13
CA ASP A 43 16.89 4.82 13.24
C ASP A 43 15.37 4.71 13.41
N GLN A 44 14.60 4.66 12.31
CA GLN A 44 13.14 4.55 12.39
C GLN A 44 12.66 3.20 12.93
N PHE A 45 13.32 2.11 12.54
CA PHE A 45 12.89 0.75 12.91
C PHE A 45 13.64 0.16 14.11
N GLY A 46 14.66 0.85 14.63
CA GLY A 46 15.52 0.33 15.69
C GLY A 46 16.40 -0.85 15.24
N PHE A 47 16.69 -0.94 13.94
CA PHE A 47 17.55 -1.99 13.37
C PHE A 47 18.96 -1.49 13.16
N THR A 48 19.91 -2.41 13.05
CA THR A 48 21.26 -2.06 12.62
C THR A 48 21.28 -1.72 11.12
N LYS A 49 22.23 -0.89 10.71
CA LYS A 49 22.43 -0.55 9.28
C LYS A 49 22.64 -1.80 8.41
N ARG A 50 23.27 -2.85 8.95
CA ARG A 50 23.47 -4.13 8.24
C ARG A 50 22.15 -4.83 7.96
N GLU A 51 21.29 -4.98 8.98
CA GLU A 51 19.98 -5.61 8.82
C GLU A 51 19.10 -4.86 7.82
N VAL A 52 19.10 -3.53 7.86
CA VAL A 52 18.39 -2.69 6.87
C VAL A 52 18.93 -2.94 5.46
N THR A 53 20.26 -2.95 5.31
CA THR A 53 20.90 -3.16 4.01
C THR A 53 20.54 -4.54 3.46
N ASP A 54 20.57 -5.57 4.29
CA ASP A 54 20.24 -6.93 3.89
C ASP A 54 18.76 -7.09 3.56
N ALA A 55 17.87 -6.45 4.32
CA ALA A 55 16.44 -6.42 4.02
C ALA A 55 16.16 -5.76 2.66
N LEU A 56 16.78 -4.61 2.37
CA LEU A 56 16.63 -3.93 1.09
C LEU A 56 17.24 -4.73 -0.07
N LYS A 57 18.39 -5.39 0.14
CA LYS A 57 18.97 -6.30 -0.86
C LYS A 57 18.04 -7.47 -1.18
N ARG A 58 17.40 -8.08 -0.17
CA ARG A 58 16.41 -9.16 -0.37
C ARG A 58 15.21 -8.68 -1.17
N LEU A 59 14.67 -7.50 -0.85
CA LEU A 59 13.56 -6.92 -1.62
C LEU A 59 13.97 -6.65 -3.08
N LYS A 60 15.19 -6.17 -3.30
CA LYS A 60 15.76 -5.97 -4.64
C LYS A 60 15.93 -7.30 -5.39
N SER A 61 16.44 -8.35 -4.74
CA SER A 61 16.65 -9.65 -5.41
C SER A 61 15.33 -10.30 -5.84
N HIS A 62 14.24 -10.04 -5.13
CA HIS A 62 12.89 -10.45 -5.53
C HIS A 62 12.25 -9.53 -6.60
N GLY A 63 12.94 -8.48 -7.04
CA GLY A 63 12.42 -7.52 -8.02
C GLY A 63 11.30 -6.61 -7.50
N ILE A 64 11.04 -6.62 -6.20
CA ILE A 64 9.96 -5.84 -5.58
C ILE A 64 10.31 -4.34 -5.57
N ILE A 65 11.60 -4.04 -5.40
CA ILE A 65 12.12 -2.67 -5.39
C ILE A 65 13.36 -2.54 -6.27
N THR A 66 13.60 -1.32 -6.75
CA THR A 66 14.83 -0.93 -7.42
C THR A 66 15.61 0.05 -6.53
N LEU A 67 16.93 -0.15 -6.44
CA LEU A 67 17.84 0.69 -5.67
C LEU A 67 18.85 1.33 -6.60
N GLU A 68 18.95 2.65 -6.54
CA GLU A 68 19.90 3.45 -7.32
C GLU A 68 20.71 4.36 -6.41
N LEU A 69 22.01 4.45 -6.67
CA LEU A 69 22.89 5.41 -6.01
C LEU A 69 23.21 6.51 -7.02
N ARG A 70 22.83 7.74 -6.70
CA ARG A 70 23.06 8.90 -7.56
C ARG A 70 23.88 9.96 -6.83
N THR A 71 24.56 10.79 -7.60
CA THR A 71 25.16 12.03 -7.10
C THR A 71 24.20 13.17 -7.35
N ILE A 72 23.82 13.91 -6.31
CA ILE A 72 22.94 15.07 -6.42
C ILE A 72 23.74 16.34 -6.15
N ASN A 73 23.46 17.40 -6.90
CA ASN A 73 24.05 18.72 -6.66
C ASN A 73 23.10 19.50 -5.77
N THR A 74 23.52 19.79 -4.55
CA THR A 74 22.78 20.65 -3.60
C THR A 74 23.44 22.03 -3.58
N SER A 75 22.75 23.06 -3.07
CA SER A 75 23.29 24.42 -2.88
C SER A 75 24.63 24.46 -2.12
N THR A 76 24.85 23.49 -1.23
CA THR A 76 26.05 23.37 -0.37
C THR A 76 27.16 22.53 -1.01
N GLY A 77 26.92 21.90 -2.16
CA GLY A 77 27.88 21.03 -2.85
C GLY A 77 27.26 19.74 -3.38
N ALA A 78 28.09 18.93 -4.05
CA ALA A 78 27.69 17.64 -4.60
C ALA A 78 27.65 16.56 -3.49
N CYS A 79 26.49 15.95 -3.29
CA CYS A 79 26.32 14.81 -2.41
C CYS A 79 26.34 13.52 -3.26
N SER A 80 27.43 12.76 -3.16
CA SER A 80 27.57 11.46 -3.82
C SER A 80 26.87 10.33 -3.06
N ASN A 81 26.56 9.23 -3.76
CA ASN A 81 26.02 7.99 -3.18
C ASN A 81 24.70 8.16 -2.42
N VAL A 82 23.85 9.06 -2.90
CA VAL A 82 22.50 9.23 -2.36
C VAL A 82 21.63 8.08 -2.86
N LEU A 83 20.98 7.40 -1.91
CA LEU A 83 20.13 6.26 -2.19
C LEU A 83 18.72 6.70 -2.61
N PHE A 84 18.33 6.22 -3.78
CA PHE A 84 16.99 6.33 -4.35
C PHE A 84 16.34 4.95 -4.42
N ILE A 85 15.09 4.87 -3.96
CA ILE A 85 14.33 3.64 -3.82
C ILE A 85 13.05 3.77 -4.63
N GLU A 86 12.81 2.81 -5.53
CA GLU A 86 11.60 2.70 -6.32
C GLU A 86 10.86 1.41 -5.99
N SER A 87 9.55 1.48 -5.77
CA SER A 87 8.70 0.30 -5.67
C SER A 87 8.23 -0.13 -7.05
N VAL A 88 8.23 -1.44 -7.33
CA VAL A 88 7.68 -2.01 -8.57
C VAL A 88 6.26 -2.52 -8.27
N PRO A 89 5.18 -1.78 -8.63
CA PRO A 89 3.83 -2.12 -8.19
C PRO A 89 3.35 -3.46 -8.73
N ALA A 90 3.71 -3.81 -9.98
CA ALA A 90 3.36 -5.09 -10.58
C ALA A 90 3.84 -6.29 -9.75
N ARG A 91 5.09 -6.25 -9.28
CA ARG A 91 5.64 -7.31 -8.41
C ARG A 91 4.99 -7.35 -7.04
N ILE A 92 4.62 -6.18 -6.50
CA ILE A 92 3.93 -6.10 -5.21
C ILE A 92 2.52 -6.70 -5.34
N ASP A 93 1.83 -6.44 -6.44
CA ASP A 93 0.51 -6.99 -6.74
C ASP A 93 0.56 -8.52 -6.86
N GLU A 94 1.53 -9.03 -7.63
CA GLU A 94 1.80 -10.47 -7.78
C GLU A 94 1.96 -11.16 -6.42
N ILE A 95 2.67 -10.59 -5.45
CA ILE A 95 2.90 -11.24 -4.15
C ILE A 95 1.76 -11.03 -3.15
N THR A 96 0.96 -9.98 -3.31
CA THR A 96 -0.09 -9.59 -2.35
C THR A 96 -1.42 -10.25 -2.71
N ASN A 97 -1.76 -10.29 -4.01
CA ASN A 97 -3.07 -10.67 -4.51
C ASN A 97 -3.12 -12.07 -5.16
N SER A 98 -2.00 -12.78 -5.26
CA SER A 98 -1.91 -14.15 -5.83
C SER A 98 -2.67 -15.25 -5.06
N ARG A 99 -3.42 -14.91 -4.00
CA ARG A 99 -4.22 -15.85 -3.20
C ARG A 99 -5.70 -15.95 -3.59
N GLN A 100 -6.06 -15.87 -4.88
CA GLN A 100 -7.46 -16.10 -5.30
C GLN A 100 -7.64 -17.02 -6.52
N PHE A 101 -6.62 -17.82 -6.88
CA PHE A 101 -6.76 -18.84 -7.92
C PHE A 101 -6.35 -20.22 -7.41
N THR A 102 -7.01 -20.70 -6.36
CA THR A 102 -7.30 -22.14 -6.30
C THR A 102 -8.62 -22.33 -7.00
N ASP A 103 -8.56 -22.69 -8.28
CA ASP A 103 -9.68 -23.27 -9.03
C ASP A 103 -10.30 -24.39 -8.21
N ASN A 104 -11.43 -24.11 -7.57
CA ASN A 104 -12.41 -25.14 -7.28
C ASN A 104 -13.51 -24.95 -8.32
N GLN A 105 -13.47 -25.82 -9.32
CA GLN A 105 -14.59 -26.12 -10.20
C GLN A 105 -15.85 -26.29 -9.32
N LEU A 106 -16.74 -25.30 -9.34
CA LEU A 106 -18.10 -25.45 -8.85
C LEU A 106 -19.02 -25.00 -9.97
N GLU A 107 -19.54 -26.02 -10.62
CA GLU A 107 -20.63 -26.00 -11.58
C GLU A 107 -21.67 -24.95 -11.19
N SER A 108 -21.92 -24.01 -12.11
CA SER A 108 -23.01 -23.07 -12.00
C SER A 108 -24.33 -23.80 -12.19
N GLU A 109 -24.85 -24.44 -11.16
CA GLU A 109 -26.26 -24.77 -11.06
C GLU A 109 -26.93 -23.69 -10.21
N SER A 110 -27.63 -22.77 -10.87
CA SER A 110 -28.33 -21.66 -10.25
C SER A 110 -29.53 -22.16 -9.45
N VAL A 111 -29.34 -22.43 -8.16
CA VAL A 111 -30.45 -22.63 -7.23
C VAL A 111 -30.95 -21.26 -6.78
N TYR A 112 -32.12 -20.86 -7.27
CA TYR A 112 -32.85 -19.68 -6.78
C TYR A 112 -33.33 -19.94 -5.35
N VAL A 113 -32.59 -19.46 -4.35
CA VAL A 113 -33.04 -19.49 -2.95
C VAL A 113 -33.89 -18.26 -2.68
N THR A 114 -35.20 -18.45 -2.54
CA THR A 114 -36.15 -17.40 -2.12
C THR A 114 -35.94 -17.06 -0.64
N PRO A 115 -35.77 -15.78 -0.26
CA PRO A 115 -35.60 -15.41 1.15
C PRO A 115 -36.88 -15.68 1.94
N PRO A 116 -36.81 -16.29 3.14
CA PRO A 116 -37.99 -16.54 3.95
C PRO A 116 -38.51 -15.21 4.52
N THR A 117 -39.64 -14.73 3.99
CA THR A 117 -40.36 -13.59 4.56
C THR A 117 -41.10 -14.04 5.82
N LEU A 118 -40.77 -13.44 6.97
CA LEU A 118 -41.49 -13.67 8.23
C LEU A 118 -42.88 -13.00 8.18
N LYS A 119 -43.94 -13.81 8.16
CA LYS A 119 -45.33 -13.30 8.26
C LYS A 119 -45.63 -12.84 9.70
N ARG A 120 -45.78 -11.53 9.90
CA ARG A 120 -46.28 -10.94 11.14
C ARG A 120 -47.80 -11.15 11.24
N LYS A 121 -48.28 -11.96 12.19
CA LYS A 121 -49.71 -12.08 12.51
C LYS A 121 -50.04 -11.06 13.60
N THR A 122 -50.86 -10.08 13.29
CA THR A 122 -51.45 -9.16 14.28
C THR A 122 -52.75 -9.78 14.80
N TYR A 123 -52.90 -9.88 16.12
CA TYR A 123 -54.17 -10.20 16.77
C TYR A 123 -54.83 -8.91 17.22
N THR A 124 -55.98 -8.59 16.64
CA THR A 124 -56.95 -7.67 17.24
C THR A 124 -58.28 -8.41 17.21
N GLU A 125 -58.68 -8.97 18.34
CA GLU A 125 -60.05 -9.41 18.56
C GLU A 125 -60.80 -8.25 19.22
N THR A 126 -61.81 -7.74 18.51
CA THR A 126 -62.77 -6.77 19.06
C THR A 126 -63.89 -7.58 19.71
N THR A 127 -63.99 -7.54 21.03
CA THR A 127 -65.13 -8.13 21.76
C THR A 127 -66.26 -7.11 21.81
N THR A 128 -67.43 -7.51 21.34
CA THR A 128 -68.74 -6.83 21.47
C THR A 128 -69.41 -7.28 22.76
#